data_AF-A0A7T6XMK5-F1
#
_entry.id   AF-A0A7T6XMK5-F1
#
_cell.length_a   1.000
_cell.length_b   1.000
_cell.length_c   1.000
_cell.angle_alpha   90.00
_cell.angle_beta   90.00
_cell.angle_gamma   90.00
#
_symmetry.space_group_name_H-M   'P 1'
#
loop_
_entity.id
_entity.type
_entity.pdbx_description
1 polymer ?
#
loop_
_entity_poly.entity_id
_entity_poly.type
_entity_poly.pdbx_seq_one_letter_code
_entity_poly.pdbx_strand_id
1 'polypeptide(L)'
;MISHIRPEKFKILSLTTIASPHRGSSVADYIFDQIGADRLPQIYYALHRLNVETGAFSQLTRKYMTETFNPTTPDMDDVRYFSYGAAVEPGVWSAFRLSHRVLAEIEGPNDGLVSVSSSRWGGDAGYKGTLMGVSHLDLINWTNRLKWLVGEVTGNKRKFNAIALYLDIADMLAKEGL
;
A
#
# COMPACT_ATOMS: atom_id res chain seq x y z
N MET A 1 -14.44 0.89 3.68
CA MET A 1 -15.04 0.51 2.40
C MET A 1 -16.17 -0.48 2.65
N ILE A 2 -15.94 -1.57 3.40
CA ILE A 2 -16.93 -2.64 3.57
C ILE A 2 -18.16 -2.26 4.40
N SER A 3 -18.06 -1.28 5.31
CA SER A 3 -19.21 -0.75 6.07
C SER A 3 -20.28 -0.07 5.23
N HIS A 4 -19.96 0.24 3.97
CA HIS A 4 -20.89 0.80 3.00
C HIS A 4 -21.50 -0.26 2.07
N ILE A 5 -21.03 -1.50 2.16
CA ILE A 5 -21.49 -2.62 1.34
C ILE A 5 -22.58 -3.36 2.12
N ARG A 6 -23.73 -3.60 1.49
CA ARG A 6 -24.85 -4.37 2.06
C ARG A 6 -25.08 -5.62 1.21
N PRO A 7 -24.25 -6.66 1.34
CA PRO A 7 -24.39 -7.85 0.53
C PRO A 7 -25.59 -8.71 0.99
N GLU A 8 -26.42 -9.15 0.05
CA GLU A 8 -27.57 -10.02 0.35
C GLU A 8 -27.21 -11.51 0.28
N LYS A 9 -26.17 -11.87 -0.48
CA LYS A 9 -25.83 -13.26 -0.85
C LYS A 9 -24.62 -13.84 -0.13
N PHE A 10 -23.86 -13.00 0.57
CA PHE A 10 -22.65 -13.43 1.26
C PHE A 10 -22.43 -12.58 2.50
N LYS A 11 -21.70 -13.14 3.45
CA LYS A 11 -21.20 -12.41 4.61
C LYS A 11 -19.71 -12.17 4.44
N ILE A 12 -19.26 -10.94 4.68
CA ILE A 12 -17.84 -10.64 4.77
C ILE A 12 -17.36 -11.11 6.14
N LEU A 13 -16.37 -11.98 6.19
CA LEU A 13 -15.83 -12.49 7.45
C LEU A 13 -14.50 -11.85 7.83
N SER A 14 -13.70 -11.46 6.83
CA SER A 14 -12.46 -10.73 7.05
C SER A 14 -12.14 -9.75 5.92
N LEU A 15 -11.33 -8.75 6.25
CA LEU A 15 -10.69 -7.84 5.31
C LEU A 15 -9.18 -7.87 5.57
N THR A 16 -8.42 -8.36 4.58
CA THR A 16 -6.96 -8.33 4.62
C THR A 16 -6.43 -7.24 3.69
N THR A 17 -5.55 -6.40 4.21
CA THR A 17 -4.91 -5.32 3.45
C THR A 17 -3.39 -5.50 3.40
N ILE A 18 -2.78 -5.11 2.28
CA ILE A 18 -1.34 -5.27 2.05
C ILE A 18 -0.82 -3.91 1.61
N ALA A 19 0.06 -3.31 2.42
CA ALA A 19 0.67 -2.00 2.19
C ALA A 19 -0.34 -0.88 1.84
N SER A 20 -1.55 -0.93 2.41
CA SER A 20 -2.59 0.05 2.13
C SER A 20 -2.41 1.30 3.01
N PRO A 21 -2.51 2.52 2.46
CA PRO A 21 -2.25 3.75 3.22
C PRO A 21 -3.46 4.14 4.09
N HIS A 22 -3.74 3.39 5.16
CA HIS A 22 -4.93 3.61 6.00
C HIS A 22 -4.96 4.97 6.70
N ARG A 23 -3.79 5.59 6.90
CA ARG A 23 -3.65 6.95 7.45
C ARG A 23 -3.15 7.95 6.41
N GLY A 24 -3.26 7.59 5.13
CA GLY A 24 -2.71 8.31 3.99
C GLY A 24 -1.20 8.15 3.83
N SER A 25 -0.62 8.92 2.93
CA SER A 25 0.82 8.95 2.67
C SER A 25 1.32 10.39 2.61
N SER A 26 2.39 10.68 3.35
CA SER A 26 3.06 11.98 3.28
C SER A 26 3.66 12.25 1.90
N VAL A 27 3.85 11.22 1.05
CA VAL A 27 4.22 11.41 -0.37
C VAL A 27 3.08 12.07 -1.13
N ALA A 28 1.84 11.65 -0.87
CA ALA A 28 0.67 12.28 -1.46
C ALA A 28 0.59 13.74 -1.01
N ASP A 29 0.69 14.00 0.30
CA ASP A 29 0.68 15.36 0.84
C ASP A 29 1.81 16.22 0.24
N TYR A 30 3.04 15.71 0.21
CA TYR A 30 4.20 16.40 -0.36
C TYR A 30 3.99 16.76 -1.83
N ILE A 31 3.42 15.86 -2.63
CA ILE A 31 3.10 16.11 -4.04
C ILE A 31 2.04 17.19 -4.18
N PHE A 32 1.05 17.28 -3.29
CA PHE A 32 0.06 18.36 -3.32
C PHE A 32 0.63 19.70 -2.83
N ASP A 33 1.43 19.68 -1.76
CA ASP A 33 1.92 20.88 -1.08
C ASP A 33 3.07 21.57 -1.84
N GLN A 34 4.03 20.82 -2.40
CA GLN A 34 5.21 21.41 -3.06
C GLN A 34 4.96 21.91 -4.47
N ILE A 35 3.89 21.45 -5.10
CA ILE A 35 3.77 21.51 -6.56
C ILE A 35 2.82 22.62 -7.00
N GLY A 36 1.97 23.11 -6.09
CA GLY A 36 1.03 24.20 -6.37
C GLY A 36 0.03 23.84 -7.47
N ALA A 37 -1.02 24.65 -7.62
CA ALA A 37 -2.04 24.39 -8.64
C ALA A 37 -1.47 24.32 -10.07
N ASP A 38 -0.33 24.97 -10.32
CA ASP A 38 0.26 25.19 -11.64
C ASP A 38 0.92 23.94 -12.25
N ARG A 39 1.36 22.99 -11.42
CA ARG A 39 2.03 21.76 -11.87
C ARG A 39 1.21 20.47 -11.66
N LEU A 40 0.02 20.61 -11.08
CA LEU A 40 -0.96 19.52 -10.96
C LEU A 40 -1.33 18.88 -12.31
N PRO A 41 -1.53 19.64 -13.41
CA PRO A 41 -1.91 19.04 -14.70
C PRO A 41 -0.87 18.06 -15.24
N GLN A 42 0.43 18.33 -15.07
CA GLN A 42 1.52 17.49 -15.56
C GLN A 42 1.63 16.19 -14.75
N ILE A 43 1.37 16.25 -13.44
CA ILE A 43 1.34 15.07 -12.58
C ILE A 43 0.10 14.24 -12.84
N TYR A 44 -1.05 14.87 -12.95
CA TYR A 44 -2.28 14.20 -13.35
C TYR A 44 -2.15 13.55 -14.72
N TYR A 45 -1.45 14.19 -15.66
CA TYR A 45 -1.10 13.59 -16.95
C TYR A 45 -0.17 12.39 -16.79
N ALA A 46 0.87 12.48 -15.95
CA ALA A 46 1.78 11.37 -15.67
C ALA A 46 1.08 10.19 -14.97
N LEU A 47 0.24 10.46 -13.96
CA LEU A 47 -0.58 9.49 -13.24
C LEU A 47 -1.59 8.84 -14.17
N HIS A 48 -2.29 9.62 -15.00
CA HIS A 48 -3.21 9.10 -16.01
C HIS A 48 -2.48 8.19 -17.01
N ARG A 49 -1.25 8.53 -17.41
CA ARG A 49 -0.42 7.67 -18.27
C ARG A 49 0.03 6.38 -17.58
N LEU A 50 0.07 6.37 -16.25
CA LEU A 50 0.24 5.20 -15.41
C LEU A 50 -1.09 4.54 -15.02
N ASN A 51 -2.21 5.00 -15.62
CA ASN A 51 -3.57 4.53 -15.38
C ASN A 51 -4.03 4.70 -13.91
N VAL A 52 -3.48 5.70 -13.22
CA VAL A 52 -3.87 6.13 -11.87
C VAL A 52 -4.82 7.33 -12.00
N GLU A 53 -6.04 7.17 -11.53
CA GLU A 53 -7.04 8.25 -11.56
C GLU A 53 -6.62 9.41 -10.63
N THR A 54 -6.77 10.62 -11.13
CA THR A 54 -6.34 11.86 -10.48
C THR A 54 -7.07 12.13 -9.16
N GLY A 55 -8.38 11.85 -9.14
CA GLY A 55 -9.22 11.90 -7.94
C GLY A 55 -8.90 10.80 -6.93
N ALA A 56 -8.35 9.67 -7.36
CA ALA A 56 -7.91 8.63 -6.44
C ALA A 56 -6.67 9.08 -5.65
N PHE A 57 -5.81 9.92 -6.23
CA PHE A 57 -4.58 10.37 -5.58
C PHE A 57 -4.83 11.34 -4.42
N SER A 58 -5.81 12.26 -4.53
CA SER A 58 -6.17 13.16 -3.43
C SER A 58 -6.76 12.42 -2.23
N GLN A 59 -7.40 11.27 -2.48
CA GLN A 59 -7.93 10.41 -1.42
C GLN A 59 -6.84 9.67 -0.64
N LEU A 60 -5.60 9.63 -1.15
CA LEU A 60 -4.46 9.02 -0.45
C LEU A 60 -3.74 10.01 0.49
N THR A 61 -4.15 11.28 0.52
CA THR A 61 -3.60 12.27 1.44
C THR A 61 -3.91 11.90 2.89
N ARG A 62 -3.02 12.26 3.81
CA ARG A 62 -3.22 11.95 5.24
C ARG A 62 -4.47 12.66 5.74
N LYS A 63 -4.64 13.93 5.36
CA LYS A 63 -5.82 14.72 5.69
C LYS A 63 -7.12 14.05 5.27
N TYR A 64 -7.25 13.63 4.01
CA TYR A 64 -8.48 12.98 3.55
C TYR A 64 -8.75 11.67 4.29
N MET A 65 -7.73 10.83 4.48
CA MET A 65 -7.88 9.56 5.17
C MET A 65 -8.31 9.74 6.63
N THR A 66 -7.69 10.68 7.36
CA THR A 66 -7.96 10.88 8.79
C THR A 66 -9.23 11.67 9.06
N GLU A 67 -9.54 12.68 8.25
CA GLU A 67 -10.64 13.61 8.52
C GLU A 67 -11.92 13.25 7.77
N THR A 68 -11.84 12.50 6.67
CA THR A 68 -13.00 12.20 5.81
C THR A 68 -13.25 10.70 5.69
N PHE A 69 -12.30 9.93 5.16
CA PHE A 69 -12.56 8.53 4.83
C PHE A 69 -12.76 7.67 6.08
N ASN A 70 -11.81 7.65 7.02
CA ASN A 70 -11.90 6.78 8.21
C ASN A 70 -13.12 7.11 9.10
N PRO A 71 -13.47 8.38 9.38
CA PRO A 71 -14.66 8.70 10.18
C PRO A 71 -15.97 8.31 9.50
N THR A 72 -16.06 8.45 8.17
CA THR A 72 -17.27 8.04 7.42
C THR A 72 -17.34 6.53 7.21
N THR A 73 -16.22 5.84 7.44
CA THR A 73 -16.04 4.42 7.15
C THR A 73 -15.55 3.68 8.39
N PRO A 74 -16.42 3.52 9.41
CA PRO A 74 -16.07 2.76 10.60
C PRO A 74 -15.86 1.29 10.26
N ASP A 75 -15.09 0.62 11.11
CA ASP A 75 -14.98 -0.83 11.10
C ASP A 75 -16.30 -1.47 11.54
N MET A 76 -16.55 -2.71 11.09
CA MET A 76 -17.72 -3.51 11.47
C MET A 76 -17.30 -4.53 12.53
N ASP A 77 -18.03 -4.59 13.64
CA ASP A 77 -17.69 -5.43 14.80
C ASP A 77 -17.65 -6.93 14.50
N ASP A 78 -18.35 -7.39 13.45
CA ASP A 78 -18.45 -8.79 13.07
C ASP A 78 -17.49 -9.21 11.94
N VAL A 79 -16.57 -8.32 11.56
CA VAL A 79 -15.52 -8.58 10.56
C VAL A 79 -14.14 -8.52 11.20
N ARG A 80 -13.29 -9.47 10.83
CA ARG A 80 -11.88 -9.46 11.24
C ARG A 80 -11.01 -8.69 10.28
N TYR A 81 -10.16 -7.82 10.82
CA TYR A 81 -9.29 -6.96 10.03
C TYR A 81 -7.84 -7.42 10.17
N PHE A 82 -7.20 -7.65 9.03
CA PHE A 82 -5.79 -8.02 8.96
C PHE A 82 -5.03 -7.05 8.07
N SER A 83 -3.77 -6.79 8.45
CA SER A 83 -2.93 -5.90 7.67
C SER A 83 -1.47 -6.35 7.66
N TYR A 84 -0.82 -6.09 6.53
CA TYR A 84 0.60 -6.30 6.31
C TYR A 84 1.22 -5.00 5.82
N GLY A 85 2.38 -4.66 6.36
CA GLY A 85 3.20 -3.55 5.86
C GLY A 85 4.33 -4.05 4.97
N ALA A 86 5.03 -3.13 4.33
CA ALA A 86 6.27 -3.44 3.62
C ALA A 86 7.30 -2.34 3.89
N ALA A 87 8.58 -2.73 3.86
CA ALA A 87 9.70 -1.83 4.03
C ALA A 87 10.84 -2.21 3.09
N VAL A 88 11.50 -1.21 2.50
CA VAL A 88 12.62 -1.41 1.58
C VAL A 88 13.68 -0.35 1.82
N GLU A 89 14.94 -0.72 1.68
CA GLU A 89 16.02 0.26 1.53
C GLU A 89 16.34 0.44 0.04
N PRO A 90 15.94 1.55 -0.60
CA PRO A 90 16.12 1.72 -2.02
C PRO A 90 17.58 2.02 -2.38
N GLY A 91 18.07 1.36 -3.43
CA GLY A 91 19.35 1.69 -4.04
C GLY A 91 19.42 3.14 -4.53
N VAL A 92 20.63 3.65 -4.74
CA VAL A 92 20.87 5.06 -5.13
C VAL A 92 20.19 5.49 -6.43
N TRP A 93 19.94 4.55 -7.34
CA TRP A 93 19.28 4.79 -8.64
C TRP A 93 17.79 4.41 -8.65
N SER A 94 17.19 4.12 -7.49
CA SER A 94 15.76 3.76 -7.41
C SER A 94 14.87 4.97 -7.71
N ALA A 95 13.82 4.74 -8.52
CA ALA A 95 12.78 5.74 -8.75
C ALA A 95 12.04 6.16 -7.46
N PHE A 96 12.02 5.28 -6.43
CA PHE A 96 11.41 5.58 -5.13
C PHE A 96 12.34 6.25 -4.13
N ARG A 97 13.57 6.62 -4.51
CA ARG A 97 14.54 7.16 -3.55
C ARG A 97 14.05 8.46 -2.90
N LEU A 98 13.43 9.35 -3.68
CA LEU A 98 12.92 10.63 -3.17
C LEU A 98 11.72 10.42 -2.25
N SER A 99 10.70 9.68 -2.72
CA SER A 99 9.49 9.41 -1.96
C SER A 99 9.78 8.61 -0.69
N HIS A 100 10.66 7.62 -0.76
CA HIS A 100 11.14 6.87 0.41
C HIS A 100 11.81 7.79 1.43
N ARG A 101 12.63 8.76 1.01
CA ARG A 101 13.30 9.68 1.93
C ARG A 101 12.29 10.56 2.67
N VAL A 102 11.32 11.12 1.94
CA VAL A 102 10.24 11.93 2.54
C VAL A 102 9.48 11.11 3.58
N LEU A 103 9.10 9.86 3.25
CA LEU A 103 8.44 8.96 4.18
C LEU A 103 9.33 8.59 5.37
N ALA A 104 10.60 8.29 5.14
CA ALA A 104 11.54 7.90 6.20
C ALA A 104 11.71 9.02 7.22
N GLU A 105 11.74 10.27 6.77
CA GLU A 105 11.86 11.44 7.63
C GLU A 105 10.58 11.73 8.44
N ILE A 106 9.41 11.57 7.82
CA ILE A 106 8.12 11.97 8.43
C ILE A 106 7.43 10.80 9.17
N GLU A 107 7.46 9.59 8.61
CA GLU A 107 6.66 8.44 9.02
C GLU A 107 7.49 7.19 9.37
N GLY A 108 8.78 7.16 9.01
CA GLY A 108 9.70 6.06 9.30
C GLY A 108 9.77 4.98 8.21
N PRO A 109 10.02 3.70 8.59
CA PRO A 109 10.17 2.59 7.63
C PRO A 109 9.00 2.52 6.64
N ASN A 110 9.32 2.35 5.36
CA ASN A 110 8.33 2.44 4.28
C ASN A 110 8.75 1.65 3.03
N ASP A 111 7.78 1.42 2.15
CA ASP A 111 7.97 0.65 0.91
C ASP A 111 8.27 1.54 -0.32
N GLY A 112 8.50 2.84 -0.09
CA GLY A 112 8.69 3.87 -1.11
C GLY A 112 7.45 4.69 -1.43
N LEU A 113 6.24 4.27 -1.04
CA LEU A 113 4.99 5.02 -1.24
C LEU A 113 4.11 5.06 0.02
N VAL A 114 4.16 4.02 0.85
CA VAL A 114 3.35 3.88 2.06
C VAL A 114 4.27 3.51 3.23
N SER A 115 4.08 4.18 4.36
CA SER A 115 4.79 3.86 5.58
C SER A 115 4.22 2.61 6.26
N VAL A 116 5.08 1.92 7.01
CA VAL A 116 4.65 0.78 7.83
C VAL A 116 3.60 1.21 8.86
N SER A 117 3.74 2.41 9.43
CA SER A 117 2.80 2.98 10.40
C SER A 117 1.43 3.26 9.78
N SER A 118 1.38 3.79 8.56
CA SER A 118 0.13 4.00 7.82
C SER A 118 -0.53 2.67 7.41
N SER A 119 0.27 1.65 7.08
CA SER A 119 -0.25 0.32 6.69
C SER A 119 -0.90 -0.51 7.80
N ARG A 120 -0.71 -0.13 9.06
CA ARG A 120 -1.22 -0.87 10.22
C ARG A 120 -2.72 -0.66 10.41
N TRP A 121 -3.49 -1.74 10.40
CA TRP A 121 -4.93 -1.75 10.71
C TRP A 121 -5.37 -3.03 11.43
N GLY A 122 -6.47 -2.99 12.15
CA GLY A 122 -6.99 -4.13 12.93
C GLY A 122 -6.35 -4.33 14.31
N GLY A 123 -5.66 -3.31 14.85
CA GLY A 123 -5.01 -3.37 16.17
C GLY A 123 -3.84 -4.36 16.23
N ASP A 124 -3.41 -4.70 17.44
CA ASP A 124 -2.23 -5.55 17.67
C ASP A 124 -2.42 -7.00 17.17
N ALA A 125 -3.65 -7.52 17.25
CA ALA A 125 -3.98 -8.85 16.75
C ALA A 125 -4.14 -8.90 15.21
N GLY A 126 -4.51 -7.77 14.60
CA GLY A 126 -4.75 -7.64 13.16
C GLY A 126 -3.50 -7.37 12.34
N TYR A 127 -2.48 -6.70 12.91
CA TYR A 127 -1.23 -6.47 12.20
C TYR A 127 -0.35 -7.73 12.18
N LYS A 128 -0.24 -8.36 11.01
CA LYS A 128 0.44 -9.67 10.87
C LYS A 128 1.93 -9.57 10.54
N GLY A 129 2.42 -8.40 10.12
CA GLY A 129 3.86 -8.16 10.01
C GLY A 129 4.28 -7.20 8.90
N THR A 130 5.59 -7.01 8.80
CA THR A 130 6.23 -6.17 7.76
C THR A 130 7.05 -7.04 6.81
N LEU A 131 6.79 -6.90 5.51
CA LEU A 131 7.55 -7.55 4.45
C LEU A 131 8.85 -6.76 4.21
N MET A 132 9.97 -7.35 4.63
CA MET A 132 11.27 -6.69 4.56
C MET A 132 11.93 -6.85 3.18
N GLY A 133 12.54 -5.77 2.68
CA GLY A 133 13.19 -5.74 1.38
C GLY A 133 12.22 -5.73 0.20
N VAL A 134 10.97 -5.31 0.43
CA VAL A 134 9.90 -5.32 -0.58
C VAL A 134 9.42 -3.89 -0.80
N SER A 135 9.56 -3.39 -2.03
CA SER A 135 9.01 -2.08 -2.42
C SER A 135 7.54 -2.20 -2.85
N HIS A 136 6.83 -1.07 -2.90
CA HIS A 136 5.44 -1.05 -3.31
C HIS A 136 5.22 -1.66 -4.72
N LEU A 137 6.14 -1.45 -5.67
CA LEU A 137 6.05 -2.06 -7.00
C LEU A 137 6.28 -3.57 -7.01
N ASP A 138 7.04 -4.09 -6.05
CA ASP A 138 7.26 -5.54 -5.91
C ASP A 138 5.98 -6.23 -5.45
N LEU A 139 5.17 -5.57 -4.61
CA LEU A 139 3.87 -6.08 -4.14
C LEU A 139 2.86 -6.23 -5.28
N ILE A 140 2.72 -5.21 -6.12
CA ILE A 140 1.79 -5.24 -7.27
C ILE A 140 2.36 -5.98 -8.51
N ASN A 141 3.47 -6.70 -8.34
CA ASN A 141 4.11 -7.53 -9.37
C ASN A 141 4.54 -6.74 -10.63
N TRP A 142 4.63 -5.41 -10.55
CA TRP A 142 4.94 -4.54 -11.69
C TRP A 142 6.43 -4.59 -12.03
N THR A 143 7.30 -4.54 -11.02
CA THR A 143 8.75 -4.76 -11.18
C THR A 143 9.07 -6.17 -11.67
N ASN A 144 8.25 -7.17 -11.31
CA ASN A 144 8.49 -8.56 -11.66
C ASN A 144 8.36 -8.83 -13.18
N ARG A 145 7.56 -8.08 -13.94
CA ARG A 145 7.52 -8.24 -15.42
C ARG A 145 8.84 -7.80 -16.07
N LEU A 146 9.40 -6.68 -15.64
CA LEU A 146 10.67 -6.15 -16.16
C LEU A 146 11.89 -6.90 -15.60
N LYS A 147 11.86 -7.25 -14.31
CA LYS A 147 12.88 -8.08 -13.65
C LYS A 147 12.86 -9.53 -14.14
N TRP A 148 11.73 -10.07 -14.62
CA TRP A 148 11.69 -11.39 -15.24
C TRP A 148 12.54 -11.43 -16.52
N LEU A 149 12.37 -10.44 -17.41
CA LEU A 149 13.18 -10.29 -18.62
C LEU A 149 14.69 -10.16 -18.32
N VAL A 150 15.06 -9.38 -17.30
CA VAL A 150 16.46 -9.17 -16.93
C VAL A 150 17.04 -10.33 -16.11
N GLY A 151 16.23 -10.97 -15.27
CA GLY A 151 16.62 -12.04 -14.35
C GLY A 151 16.90 -13.37 -15.05
N GLU A 152 16.16 -13.70 -16.12
CA GLU A 152 16.49 -14.85 -16.97
C GLU A 152 17.87 -14.70 -17.63
N VAL A 153 18.29 -13.47 -17.93
CA VAL A 153 19.59 -13.17 -18.56
C VAL A 153 20.73 -13.09 -17.53
N THR A 154 20.46 -12.65 -16.29
CA THR A 154 21.49 -12.30 -15.30
C THR A 154 21.60 -13.25 -14.11
N GLY A 155 20.72 -14.25 -14.00
CA GLY A 155 20.76 -15.26 -12.91
C GLY A 155 20.43 -14.71 -11.52
N ASN A 156 19.95 -13.47 -11.42
CA ASN A 156 19.71 -12.81 -10.15
C ASN A 156 18.38 -13.29 -9.53
N LYS A 157 18.43 -13.99 -8.40
CA LYS A 157 17.25 -14.59 -7.74
C LYS A 157 16.31 -13.52 -7.19
N ARG A 158 14.99 -13.77 -7.33
CA ARG A 158 13.92 -12.94 -6.76
C ARG A 158 14.06 -12.86 -5.24
N LYS A 159 13.96 -11.65 -4.68
CA LYS A 159 13.95 -11.43 -3.22
C LYS A 159 12.56 -11.60 -2.59
N PHE A 160 11.48 -11.45 -3.38
CA PHE A 160 10.10 -11.54 -2.91
C PHE A 160 9.28 -12.51 -3.77
N ASN A 161 8.45 -13.33 -3.11
CA ASN A 161 7.56 -14.29 -3.74
C ASN A 161 6.10 -13.97 -3.36
N ALA A 162 5.39 -13.27 -4.24
CA ALA A 162 4.00 -12.89 -4.00
C ALA A 162 3.08 -14.11 -3.85
N ILE A 163 3.34 -15.22 -4.56
CA ILE A 163 2.54 -16.45 -4.45
C ILE A 163 2.67 -17.02 -3.04
N ALA A 164 3.89 -17.09 -2.51
CA ALA A 164 4.12 -17.55 -1.15
C ALA A 164 3.42 -16.66 -0.12
N LEU A 165 3.42 -15.33 -0.31
CA LEU A 165 2.66 -14.42 0.55
C LEU A 165 1.15 -14.72 0.53
N TYR A 166 0.55 -14.88 -0.65
CA TYR A 166 -0.89 -15.16 -0.74
C TYR A 166 -1.26 -16.53 -0.15
N LEU A 167 -0.39 -17.54 -0.30
CA LEU A 167 -0.57 -18.84 0.34
C LEU A 167 -0.47 -18.74 1.87
N ASP A 168 0.49 -17.97 2.38
CA ASP A 168 0.64 -17.73 3.82
C ASP A 168 -0.55 -16.95 4.41
N ILE A 169 -1.09 -15.97 3.68
CA ILE A 169 -2.32 -15.26 4.06
C ILE A 169 -3.50 -16.24 4.12
N ALA A 170 -3.65 -17.13 3.13
CA ALA A 170 -4.73 -18.11 3.12
C ALA A 170 -4.61 -19.10 4.30
N ASP A 171 -3.41 -19.58 4.59
CA ASP A 171 -3.14 -20.43 5.75
C ASP A 171 -3.40 -19.70 7.08
N MET A 172 -2.99 -18.43 7.19
CA MET A 172 -3.29 -17.57 8.34
C MET A 172 -4.80 -17.43 8.55
N LEU A 173 -5.57 -17.14 7.49
CA LEU A 173 -7.04 -17.05 7.56
C LEU A 173 -7.65 -18.38 8.02
N ALA A 174 -7.19 -19.51 7.51
CA ALA A 174 -7.67 -20.83 7.92
C ALA A 174 -7.39 -21.11 9.41
N LYS A 175 -6.21 -20.74 9.93
CA LYS A 175 -5.86 -20.86 11.35
C LYS A 175 -6.69 -19.97 12.25
N GLU A 176 -7.09 -18.81 11.74
CA GLU A 176 -8.04 -17.91 12.38
C GLU A 176 -9.47 -18.48 12.32
N GLY A 177 -9.75 -19.50 11.50
CA GLY A 177 -11.09 -20.07 11.33
C GLY A 177 -11.97 -19.25 10.37
N LEU A 178 -11.35 -18.62 9.36
CA LEU A 178 -12.02 -18.05 8.18
C LEU A 178 -11.96 -18.97 6.98
#